data_AF-F3G4Z1-F1
#
_entry.id   AF-F3G4Z1-F1
#
_cell.length_a   1.000
_cell.length_b   1.000
_cell.length_c   1.000
_cell.angle_alpha   90.00
_cell.angle_beta   90.00
_cell.angle_gamma   90.00
#
_symmetry.space_group_name_H-M   'P 1'
#
loop_
_entity.id
_entity.type
_entity.pdbx_description
1 polymer ?
#
loop_
_entity_poly.entity_id
_entity_poly.type
_entity_poly.pdbx_seq_one_letter_code
_entity_poly.pdbx_strand_id
1 'polypeptide(L)'
;MQAANPRRGYILGLSAYIIWGLFPIYFKAIAAVPAIEIIIHRALWSALFGSIVLMFWKHPGWWRDLRNNPQRLAVLALSGTLIAANWIVYVWAVNNGRMLEASLGYYINPLVNVLLAMLLLGERLRRLQMLAVAFAAIGVAQHVWHVGSLPWVSLALALTFAFYGLIRKKAPVAALPGLVVETWMLV
;
A
#
# COMPACT_ATOMS: atom_id res chain seq x y z
N MET A 1 -12.86 26.02 -0.15
CA MET A 1 -11.98 24.90 0.23
C MET A 1 -11.22 25.31 1.48
N GLN A 2 -11.42 24.66 2.63
CA GLN A 2 -10.62 24.94 3.83
C GLN A 2 -9.16 24.62 3.53
N ALA A 3 -8.24 25.55 3.79
CA ALA A 3 -6.81 25.31 3.65
C ALA A 3 -6.43 24.08 4.49
N ALA A 4 -5.79 23.10 3.86
CA ALA A 4 -5.40 21.86 4.52
C ALA A 4 -4.53 22.18 5.75
N ASN A 5 -4.96 21.80 6.95
CA ASN A 5 -4.21 22.05 8.18
C ASN A 5 -3.03 21.06 8.27
N PRO A 6 -1.77 21.49 8.05
CA PRO A 6 -0.64 20.58 7.95
C PRO A 6 -0.38 19.82 9.25
N ARG A 7 -0.59 20.48 10.41
CA ARG A 7 -0.45 19.87 11.73
C ARG A 7 -1.40 18.70 11.92
N ARG A 8 -2.67 18.85 11.49
CA ARG A 8 -3.64 17.76 11.53
C ARG A 8 -3.22 16.61 10.60
N GLY A 9 -2.70 16.93 9.41
CA GLY A 9 -2.14 15.94 8.48
C GLY A 9 -1.00 15.12 9.10
N TYR A 10 -0.05 15.78 9.78
CA TYR A 10 1.06 15.09 10.45
C TYR A 10 0.58 14.17 11.58
N ILE A 11 -0.36 14.63 12.40
CA ILE A 11 -0.91 13.80 13.50
C ILE A 11 -1.62 12.56 12.94
N LEU A 12 -2.45 12.74 11.91
CA LEU A 12 -3.15 11.61 11.27
C LEU A 12 -2.18 10.62 10.63
N GLY A 13 -1.17 11.12 9.92
CA GLY A 13 -0.14 10.28 9.31
C GLY A 13 0.67 9.50 10.35
N LEU A 14 1.15 10.17 11.40
CA LEU A 14 1.92 9.53 12.47
C LEU A 14 1.10 8.46 13.18
N SER A 15 -0.17 8.75 13.49
CA SER A 15 -1.08 7.80 14.13
C SER A 15 -1.29 6.56 13.26
N ALA A 16 -1.52 6.77 11.95
CA ALA A 16 -1.67 5.66 11.00
C ALA A 16 -0.41 4.78 10.92
N TYR A 17 0.78 5.39 10.86
CA TYR A 17 2.04 4.64 10.80
C TYR A 17 2.37 3.91 12.11
N ILE A 18 2.03 4.49 13.27
CA ILE A 18 2.18 3.80 14.57
C ILE A 18 1.28 2.58 14.62
N ILE A 19 -0.01 2.73 14.29
CA ILE A 19 -0.96 1.61 14.25
C ILE A 19 -0.45 0.53 13.31
N TRP A 20 0.00 0.91 12.11
CA TRP A 20 0.51 -0.02 11.13
C TRP A 20 1.80 -0.72 11.59
N GLY A 21 2.71 -0.02 12.27
CA GLY A 21 3.93 -0.58 12.84
C GLY A 21 3.70 -1.60 13.96
N LEU A 22 2.53 -1.60 14.60
CA LEU A 22 2.13 -2.58 15.62
C LEU A 22 1.51 -3.87 15.02
N PHE A 23 1.09 -3.86 13.75
CA PHE A 23 0.45 -5.01 13.11
C PHE A 23 1.28 -6.29 13.09
N PRO A 24 2.62 -6.28 12.90
CA PRO A 24 3.42 -7.50 13.01
C PRO A 24 3.25 -8.23 14.34
N ILE A 25 3.08 -7.49 15.45
CA ILE A 25 2.90 -8.07 16.79
C ILE A 25 1.59 -8.85 16.82
N TYR A 26 0.51 -8.25 16.29
CA TYR A 26 -0.79 -8.89 16.16
C TYR A 26 -0.73 -10.13 15.26
N PHE A 27 -0.17 -10.02 14.04
CA PHE A 27 -0.09 -11.15 13.12
C PHE A 27 0.74 -12.30 13.68
N LYS A 28 1.81 -11.99 14.43
CA LYS A 28 2.60 -13.00 15.12
C LYS A 28 1.81 -13.72 16.22
N ALA A 29 0.94 -13.01 16.94
CA ALA A 29 0.07 -13.61 17.95
C ALA A 29 -0.97 -14.58 17.36
N ILE A 30 -1.37 -14.37 16.10
CA ILE A 30 -2.31 -15.25 15.37
C ILE A 30 -1.62 -16.05 14.25
N ALA A 31 -0.31 -16.29 14.35
CA ALA A 31 0.47 -16.91 13.27
C ALA A 31 0.03 -18.34 12.91
N ALA A 32 -0.75 -19.00 13.78
CA ALA A 32 -1.38 -20.29 13.52
C ALA A 32 -2.47 -20.22 12.43
N VAL A 33 -3.06 -19.04 12.19
CA VAL A 33 -4.08 -18.84 11.16
C VAL A 33 -3.40 -18.61 9.80
N PRO A 34 -3.83 -19.31 8.73
CA PRO A 34 -3.30 -19.11 7.40
C PRO A 34 -3.37 -17.64 6.94
N ALA A 35 -2.32 -17.15 6.28
CA ALA A 35 -2.23 -15.76 5.83
C ALA A 35 -3.43 -15.37 4.93
N ILE A 36 -3.89 -16.27 4.07
CA ILE A 36 -5.03 -16.02 3.19
C ILE A 36 -6.33 -15.78 3.97
N GLU A 37 -6.59 -16.54 5.03
CA GLU A 37 -7.78 -16.40 5.88
C GLU A 37 -7.76 -15.06 6.63
N ILE A 38 -6.60 -14.67 7.15
CA ILE A 38 -6.38 -13.36 7.77
C ILE A 38 -6.70 -12.25 6.76
N ILE A 39 -6.25 -12.37 5.51
CA ILE A 39 -6.49 -11.34 4.48
C ILE A 39 -7.95 -11.31 4.03
N ILE A 40 -8.63 -12.45 3.89
CA ILE A 40 -10.06 -12.50 3.56
C ILE A 40 -10.87 -11.81 4.66
N HIS A 41 -10.64 -12.14 5.93
CA HIS A 41 -11.31 -11.46 7.04
C HIS A 41 -10.99 -9.97 7.08
N ARG A 42 -9.72 -9.60 6.88
CA ARG A 42 -9.32 -8.19 6.81
C ARG A 42 -10.02 -7.45 5.68
N ALA A 43 -10.15 -8.05 4.50
CA ALA A 43 -10.84 -7.47 3.36
C ALA A 43 -12.35 -7.34 3.62
N LEU A 44 -12.99 -8.40 4.11
CA LEU A 44 -14.41 -8.40 4.46
C LEU A 44 -14.76 -7.32 5.49
N TRP A 45 -14.03 -7.24 6.61
CA TRP A 45 -14.28 -6.23 7.63
C TRP A 45 -13.99 -4.80 7.15
N SER A 46 -12.96 -4.64 6.30
CA SER A 46 -12.67 -3.33 5.68
C SER A 46 -13.78 -2.91 4.72
N ALA A 47 -14.32 -3.85 3.94
CA ALA A 47 -15.42 -3.62 3.01
C ALA A 47 -16.70 -3.23 3.75
N LEU A 48 -17.07 -4.00 4.78
CA LEU A 48 -18.23 -3.74 5.63
C LEU A 48 -18.13 -2.39 6.33
N PHE A 49 -17.04 -2.15 7.06
CA PHE A 49 -16.86 -0.91 7.81
C PHE A 49 -16.74 0.30 6.88
N GLY A 50 -15.99 0.16 5.77
CA GLY A 50 -15.87 1.20 4.77
C GLY A 50 -17.20 1.55 4.10
N SER A 51 -18.04 0.56 3.80
CA SER A 51 -19.42 0.78 3.32
C SER A 51 -20.26 1.54 4.35
N ILE A 52 -20.15 1.20 5.64
CA ILE A 52 -20.83 1.93 6.72
C ILE A 52 -20.37 3.39 6.77
N VAL A 53 -19.06 3.64 6.72
CA VAL A 53 -18.51 5.01 6.69
C VAL A 53 -18.99 5.77 5.46
N LEU A 54 -19.06 5.14 4.29
CA LEU A 54 -19.58 5.78 3.06
C LEU A 54 -21.05 6.17 3.15
N MET A 55 -21.87 5.47 3.94
CA MET A 55 -23.27 5.85 4.15
C MET A 55 -23.39 7.22 4.86
N PHE A 56 -22.50 7.49 5.82
CA PHE A 56 -22.49 8.74 6.58
C PHE A 56 -21.65 9.82 5.89
N TRP A 57 -20.53 9.44 5.28
CA TRP A 57 -19.59 10.34 4.61
C TRP A 57 -19.93 10.39 3.11
N LYS A 58 -21.06 11.03 2.81
CA LYS A 58 -21.62 11.09 1.46
C LYS A 58 -20.60 11.69 0.47
N HIS A 59 -20.14 10.87 -0.48
CA HIS A 59 -19.48 11.33 -1.71
C HIS A 59 -20.50 11.36 -2.86
N PRO A 60 -21.37 12.38 -2.97
CA PRO A 60 -22.44 12.37 -3.97
C PRO A 60 -21.90 12.08 -5.38
N GLY A 61 -22.49 11.11 -6.08
CA GLY A 61 -22.13 10.75 -7.45
C GLY A 61 -21.09 9.62 -7.61
N TRP A 62 -20.38 9.22 -6.56
CA TRP A 62 -19.28 8.23 -6.66
C TRP A 62 -19.68 6.91 -7.33
N TRP A 63 -20.86 6.39 -6.98
CA TRP A 63 -21.39 5.14 -7.52
C TRP A 63 -21.78 5.26 -9.00
N ARG A 64 -22.38 6.38 -9.39
CA ARG A 64 -22.77 6.65 -10.77
C ARG A 64 -21.53 6.79 -11.67
N ASP A 65 -20.52 7.50 -11.17
CA ASP A 65 -19.26 7.69 -11.87
C ASP A 65 -18.49 6.38 -12.07
N LEU A 66 -18.58 5.47 -11.10
CA LEU A 66 -17.95 4.15 -11.20
C LEU A 66 -18.71 3.24 -12.19
N ARG A 67 -20.04 3.16 -12.05
CA ARG A 67 -20.90 2.32 -12.90
C ARG A 67 -20.81 2.71 -14.38
N ASN A 68 -20.70 4.01 -14.66
CA ASN A 68 -20.63 4.52 -16.03
C ASN A 68 -19.25 4.38 -16.69
N ASN A 69 -18.23 3.93 -15.94
CA ASN A 69 -16.85 3.81 -16.44
C ASN A 69 -16.28 2.41 -16.17
N PRO A 70 -16.53 1.41 -17.04
CA PRO A 70 -16.05 0.03 -16.85
C PRO A 70 -14.51 -0.05 -16.75
N GLN A 71 -13.80 0.87 -17.41
CA GLN A 71 -12.34 0.98 -17.26
C GLN A 71 -11.90 1.28 -15.82
N ARG A 72 -12.67 2.07 -15.06
CA ARG A 72 -12.36 2.35 -13.64
C ARG A 72 -12.51 1.09 -12.78
N LEU A 73 -13.48 0.24 -13.08
CA LEU A 73 -13.63 -1.04 -12.39
C LEU A 73 -12.46 -1.98 -12.68
N ALA A 74 -11.99 -2.07 -13.94
CA ALA A 74 -10.81 -2.86 -14.28
C ALA A 74 -9.54 -2.34 -13.58
N VAL A 75 -9.38 -1.02 -13.50
CA VAL A 75 -8.28 -0.37 -12.77
C VAL A 75 -8.34 -0.70 -11.27
N LEU A 76 -9.52 -0.65 -10.66
CA LEU A 76 -9.72 -1.00 -9.25
C LEU A 76 -9.53 -2.49 -8.97
N ALA A 77 -9.93 -3.37 -9.90
CA ALA A 77 -9.68 -4.80 -9.78
C ALA A 77 -8.18 -5.11 -9.82
N LEU A 78 -7.44 -4.44 -10.72
CA LEU A 78 -5.98 -4.57 -10.80
C LEU A 78 -5.29 -4.02 -9.55
N SER A 79 -5.65 -2.81 -9.09
CA SER A 79 -5.06 -2.25 -7.86
C SER A 79 -5.45 -3.05 -6.62
N GLY A 80 -6.69 -3.51 -6.53
CA GLY A 80 -7.19 -4.42 -5.49
C GLY A 80 -6.38 -5.73 -5.44
N THR A 81 -6.12 -6.33 -6.60
CA THR A 81 -5.29 -7.56 -6.68
C THR A 81 -3.85 -7.31 -6.23
N LEU A 82 -3.25 -6.18 -6.64
CA LEU A 82 -1.89 -5.82 -6.23
C LEU A 82 -1.78 -5.59 -4.72
N ILE A 83 -2.73 -4.87 -4.12
CA ILE A 83 -2.70 -4.61 -2.68
C ILE A 83 -3.03 -5.87 -1.87
N ALA A 84 -3.90 -6.74 -2.36
CA ALA A 84 -4.16 -8.04 -1.76
C ALA A 84 -2.92 -8.93 -1.79
N ALA A 85 -2.26 -9.05 -2.95
CA ALA A 85 -1.00 -9.78 -3.09
C ALA A 85 0.07 -9.22 -2.13
N ASN A 86 0.17 -7.89 -2.02
CA ASN A 86 1.06 -7.25 -1.08
C ASN A 86 0.78 -7.66 0.37
N TRP A 87 -0.49 -7.59 0.79
CA TRP A 87 -0.88 -7.97 2.15
C TRP A 87 -0.65 -9.45 2.44
N ILE A 88 -0.94 -10.34 1.48
CA ILE A 88 -0.69 -11.79 1.62
C ILE A 88 0.80 -12.05 1.81
N VAL A 89 1.65 -11.49 0.94
CA VAL A 89 3.12 -11.65 1.04
C VAL A 89 3.62 -11.12 2.39
N TYR A 90 3.08 -9.99 2.86
CA TYR A 90 3.46 -9.41 4.15
C TYR A 90 3.10 -10.31 5.33
N VAL A 91 1.84 -10.74 5.43
CA VAL A 91 1.38 -11.62 6.53
C VAL A 91 2.10 -12.96 6.46
N TRP A 92 2.27 -13.51 5.27
CA TRP A 92 3.06 -14.74 5.06
C TRP A 92 4.50 -14.57 5.53
N ALA A 93 5.15 -13.45 5.21
CA ALA A 93 6.52 -13.17 5.65
C ALA A 93 6.63 -13.06 7.17
N VAL A 94 5.66 -12.42 7.83
CA VAL A 94 5.60 -12.35 9.30
C VAL A 94 5.42 -13.74 9.91
N ASN A 95 4.49 -14.54 9.39
CA ASN A 95 4.21 -15.89 9.90
C ASN A 95 5.39 -16.86 9.70
N ASN A 96 6.19 -16.68 8.64
CA ASN A 96 7.34 -17.53 8.33
C ASN A 96 8.67 -16.98 8.88
N GLY A 97 8.65 -16.02 9.81
CA GLY A 97 9.86 -15.48 10.43
C GLY A 97 10.73 -14.61 9.51
N ARG A 98 10.23 -14.23 8.33
CA ARG A 98 10.92 -13.39 7.32
C ARG A 98 10.62 -11.90 7.52
N MET A 99 10.43 -11.48 8.77
CA MET A 99 10.06 -10.10 9.13
C MET A 99 11.15 -9.10 8.72
N LEU A 100 12.42 -9.47 8.79
CA LEU A 100 13.54 -8.63 8.34
C LEU A 100 13.44 -8.30 6.84
N GLU A 101 13.09 -9.29 6.01
CA GLU A 101 12.86 -9.06 4.58
C GLU A 101 11.59 -8.25 4.32
N ALA A 102 10.55 -8.42 5.13
CA ALA A 102 9.36 -7.56 5.02
C ALA A 102 9.75 -6.09 5.27
N SER A 103 10.48 -5.80 6.34
CA SER A 103 10.99 -4.47 6.67
C SER A 103 11.90 -3.91 5.57
N LEU A 104 12.82 -4.72 5.04
CA LEU A 104 13.69 -4.31 3.93
C LEU A 104 12.88 -3.95 2.68
N GLY A 105 11.79 -4.68 2.41
CA GLY A 105 10.86 -4.34 1.32
C GLY A 105 10.30 -2.93 1.44
N TYR A 106 9.94 -2.50 2.65
CA TYR A 106 9.46 -1.13 2.89
C TYR A 106 10.55 -0.06 2.79
N TYR A 107 11.82 -0.40 3.00
CA TYR A 107 12.94 0.50 2.71
C TYR A 107 13.26 0.61 1.21
N ILE A 108 13.04 -0.47 0.45
CA ILE A 108 13.16 -0.48 -1.03
C ILE A 108 12.01 0.32 -1.67
N ASN A 109 10.82 0.29 -1.08
CA ASN A 109 9.58 0.83 -1.65
C ASN A 109 9.67 2.32 -2.08
N PRO A 110 10.23 3.27 -1.30
CA PRO A 110 10.45 4.64 -1.76
C PRO A 110 11.31 4.74 -3.04
N LEU A 111 12.35 3.92 -3.17
CA LEU A 111 13.21 3.92 -4.37
C LEU A 111 12.44 3.46 -5.60
N VAL A 112 11.64 2.40 -5.46
CA VAL A 112 10.81 1.87 -6.55
C VAL A 112 9.73 2.88 -6.94
N ASN A 113 9.06 3.52 -5.98
CA ASN A 113 8.08 4.58 -6.26
C ASN A 113 8.69 5.75 -7.03
N VAL A 114 9.88 6.22 -6.60
CA VAL A 114 10.60 7.29 -7.28
C VAL A 114 10.97 6.88 -8.70
N LEU A 115 11.49 5.67 -8.88
CA LEU A 115 11.84 5.13 -10.19
C LEU A 115 10.62 5.07 -11.12
N LEU A 116 9.51 4.50 -10.65
CA LEU A 116 8.26 4.42 -11.42
C LEU A 116 7.69 5.81 -11.73
N ALA A 117 7.77 6.76 -10.81
CA ALA A 117 7.33 8.13 -11.05
C ALA A 117 8.18 8.82 -12.12
N MET A 118 9.51 8.68 -12.09
CA MET A 118 10.37 9.24 -13.12
C MET A 118 10.11 8.60 -14.50
N LEU A 119 10.01 7.27 -14.57
CA LEU A 119 9.87 6.54 -15.83
C LEU A 119 8.46 6.63 -16.44
N LEU A 120 7.40 6.57 -15.63
CA LEU A 120 6.01 6.42 -16.10
C LEU A 120 5.14 7.67 -15.89
N LEU A 121 5.59 8.65 -15.11
CA LEU A 121 4.94 9.96 -14.95
C LEU A 121 5.80 11.10 -15.52
N GLY A 122 7.07 10.85 -15.85
CA GLY A 122 7.99 11.89 -16.33
C GLY A 122 8.36 12.92 -15.27
N GLU A 123 8.19 12.59 -13.99
CA GLU A 123 8.52 13.50 -12.88
C GLU A 123 10.04 13.70 -12.80
N ARG A 124 10.49 14.96 -12.72
CA ARG A 124 11.91 15.30 -12.59
C ARG A 124 12.24 15.62 -11.15
N LEU A 125 13.24 14.93 -10.60
CA LEU A 125 13.74 15.18 -9.25
C LEU A 125 14.66 16.40 -9.20
N ARG A 126 14.59 17.14 -8.10
CA ARG A 126 15.56 18.19 -7.79
C ARG A 126 16.90 17.57 -7.38
N ARG A 127 18.00 18.31 -7.53
CA ARG A 127 19.36 17.83 -7.19
C ARG A 127 19.46 17.26 -5.76
N LEU A 128 18.87 17.93 -4.77
CA LEU A 128 18.85 17.44 -3.39
C LEU A 128 18.02 16.16 -3.21
N GLN A 129 16.94 15.99 -3.97
CA GLN A 129 16.15 14.76 -3.95
C GLN A 129 16.91 13.61 -4.59
N MET A 130 17.66 13.84 -5.67
CA MET A 130 18.55 12.84 -6.25
C MET A 130 19.62 12.38 -5.25
N LEU A 131 20.23 13.31 -4.50
CA LEU A 131 21.19 12.96 -3.45
C LEU A 131 20.53 12.12 -2.35
N ALA A 132 19.31 12.48 -1.91
CA ALA A 132 18.56 11.68 -0.94
C ALA A 132 18.26 10.26 -1.45
N VAL A 133 17.86 10.13 -2.72
CA VAL A 133 17.62 8.83 -3.38
C VAL A 133 18.92 8.02 -3.48
N ALA A 134 20.05 8.66 -3.79
CA ALA A 134 21.35 8.00 -3.83
C ALA A 134 21.75 7.46 -2.43
N PHE A 135 21.58 8.26 -1.37
CA PHE A 135 21.83 7.78 -0.01
C PHE A 135 20.92 6.62 0.38
N ALA A 136 19.63 6.70 0.07
CA ALA A 136 18.68 5.61 0.31
C ALA A 136 19.06 4.34 -0.47
N ALA A 137 19.51 4.48 -1.72
CA ALA A 137 19.98 3.36 -2.54
C ALA A 137 21.23 2.69 -1.95
N ILE A 138 22.18 3.49 -1.43
CA ILE A 138 23.38 2.96 -0.75
C ILE A 138 22.98 2.19 0.51
N GLY A 139 22.08 2.75 1.33
CA GLY A 139 21.60 2.07 2.55
C GLY A 139 20.89 0.75 2.24
N VAL A 140 20.04 0.74 1.22
CA VAL A 140 19.40 -0.49 0.74
C VAL A 140 20.43 -1.49 0.23
N ALA A 141 21.40 -1.08 -0.59
CA ALA A 141 22.44 -1.96 -1.10
C ALA A 141 23.28 -2.58 0.02
N GLN A 142 23.63 -1.79 1.04
CA GLN A 142 24.35 -2.26 2.22
C GLN A 142 23.51 -3.28 3.03
N HIS A 143 22.21 -3.07 3.18
CA HIS A 143 21.33 -4.04 3.83
C HIS A 143 21.18 -5.33 3.02
N VAL A 144 21.01 -5.24 1.70
CA VAL A 144 20.91 -6.40 0.81
C VAL A 144 22.20 -7.23 0.88
N TRP A 145 23.37 -6.58 0.92
CA TRP A 145 24.65 -7.25 1.10
C TRP A 145 24.70 -8.05 2.41
N HIS A 146 24.23 -7.47 3.52
CA HIS A 146 24.20 -8.15 4.82
C HIS A 146 23.23 -9.34 4.87
N VAL A 147 22.12 -9.27 4.14
CA VAL A 147 21.15 -10.38 4.04
C VAL A 147 21.73 -11.58 3.29
N GLY A 148 22.75 -11.36 2.44
CA GLY A 148 23.53 -12.43 1.80
C GLY A 148 22.76 -13.32 0.82
N SER A 149 21.48 -13.00 0.56
CA SER A 149 20.58 -13.75 -0.31
C SER A 149 19.64 -12.78 -1.03
N LEU A 150 19.08 -13.22 -2.17
CA LEU A 150 18.16 -12.40 -2.93
C LEU A 150 16.86 -12.20 -2.11
N PRO A 151 16.51 -10.96 -1.70
CA PRO A 151 15.41 -10.72 -0.79
C PRO A 151 14.09 -10.65 -1.56
N TRP A 152 13.63 -11.80 -2.06
CA TRP A 152 12.50 -11.87 -2.97
C TRP A 152 11.19 -11.35 -2.34
N VAL A 153 10.98 -11.51 -1.02
CA VAL A 153 9.83 -10.90 -0.33
C VAL A 153 9.94 -9.39 -0.34
N SER A 154 11.13 -8.84 -0.13
CA SER A 154 11.34 -7.40 -0.16
C SER A 154 11.01 -6.82 -1.54
N LEU A 155 11.46 -7.51 -2.60
CA LEU A 155 11.16 -7.13 -3.98
C LEU A 155 9.68 -7.27 -4.30
N ALA A 156 9.05 -8.38 -3.92
CA ALA A 156 7.62 -8.60 -4.12
C ALA A 156 6.78 -7.52 -3.44
N LEU A 157 7.08 -7.18 -2.18
CA LEU A 157 6.40 -6.13 -1.43
C LEU A 157 6.62 -4.74 -2.06
N ALA A 158 7.86 -4.40 -2.41
CA ALA A 158 8.17 -3.10 -2.98
C ALA A 158 7.49 -2.92 -4.35
N LEU A 159 7.55 -3.91 -5.22
CA LEU A 159 6.95 -3.85 -6.56
C LEU A 159 5.43 -3.79 -6.48
N THR A 160 4.79 -4.72 -5.76
CA THR A 160 3.32 -4.75 -5.66
C THR A 160 2.76 -3.44 -5.09
N PHE A 161 3.38 -2.89 -4.05
CA PHE A 161 2.95 -1.64 -3.45
C PHE A 161 3.21 -0.42 -4.34
N ALA A 162 4.37 -0.37 -5.01
CA ALA A 162 4.70 0.76 -5.87
C ALA A 162 3.82 0.82 -7.13
N PHE A 163 3.52 -0.33 -7.74
CA PHE A 163 2.56 -0.41 -8.84
C PHE A 163 1.14 -0.07 -8.38
N TYR A 164 0.71 -0.56 -7.20
CA TYR A 164 -0.56 -0.14 -6.58
C TYR A 164 -0.63 1.38 -6.44
N GLY A 165 0.40 1.99 -5.84
CA GLY A 165 0.49 3.44 -5.65
C GLY A 165 0.45 4.21 -6.96
N LEU A 166 1.18 3.76 -7.98
CA LEU A 166 1.18 4.37 -9.31
C LEU A 166 -0.21 4.32 -9.97
N ILE A 167 -0.88 3.16 -9.92
CA ILE A 167 -2.22 2.98 -10.49
C ILE A 167 -3.21 3.89 -9.76
N ARG A 168 -3.19 3.90 -8.41
CA ARG A 168 -4.05 4.76 -7.61
C ARG A 168 -3.79 6.24 -7.82
N LYS A 169 -2.54 6.64 -8.09
CA LYS A 169 -2.19 8.02 -8.44
C LYS A 169 -2.76 8.45 -9.78
N LYS A 170 -2.89 7.53 -10.75
CA LYS A 170 -3.50 7.80 -12.07
C LYS A 170 -5.03 7.62 -12.09
N ALA A 171 -5.59 6.88 -11.14
CA ALA A 171 -7.02 6.58 -11.08
C ALA A 171 -7.83 7.77 -10.52
N PRO A 172 -8.83 8.30 -11.23
CA PRO A 172 -9.69 9.39 -10.76
C PRO A 172 -10.80 8.85 -9.84
N VAL A 173 -10.42 8.12 -8.79
CA VAL A 173 -11.35 7.55 -7.80
C VAL A 173 -10.91 7.99 -6.42
N ALA A 174 -11.84 8.55 -5.64
CA ALA A 174 -11.56 8.98 -4.28
C ALA A 174 -11.06 7.80 -3.41
N ALA A 175 -10.25 8.13 -2.39
CA ALA A 175 -9.56 7.15 -1.57
C ALA A 175 -10.52 6.12 -0.94
N LEU A 176 -11.56 6.59 -0.23
CA LEU A 176 -12.50 5.74 0.50
C LEU A 176 -13.41 4.91 -0.42
N PRO A 177 -14.14 5.48 -1.42
CA PRO A 177 -14.91 4.68 -2.38
C PRO A 177 -14.06 3.64 -3.11
N GLY A 178 -12.83 4.02 -3.50
CA GLY A 178 -11.91 3.10 -4.16
C GLY A 178 -11.53 1.93 -3.28
N LEU A 179 -11.15 2.18 -2.01
CA LEU A 179 -10.81 1.14 -1.06
C LEU A 179 -11.98 0.17 -0.84
N VAL A 180 -13.20 0.69 -0.66
CA VAL A 180 -14.39 -0.14 -0.43
C VAL A 180 -14.64 -1.08 -1.61
N VAL A 181 -14.59 -0.55 -2.84
CA VAL A 181 -14.76 -1.36 -4.06
C VAL A 181 -13.65 -2.39 -4.20
N GLU A 182 -12.38 -1.99 -3.99
CA GLU A 182 -11.24 -2.91 -3.98
C GLU A 182 -11.47 -4.06 -3.00
N THR A 183 -11.89 -3.76 -1.77
CA THR A 183 -12.11 -4.79 -0.74
C THR A 183 -13.32 -5.67 -1.02
N TRP A 184 -14.40 -5.15 -1.62
CA TRP A 184 -15.54 -5.97 -2.05
C TRP A 184 -15.22 -6.87 -3.23
N MET A 185 -14.29 -6.47 -4.11
CA MET A 185 -13.84 -7.30 -5.22
C MET A 185 -12.96 -8.47 -4.78
N LEU A 186 -12.43 -8.42 -3.55
CA LEU A 186 -11.51 -9.43 -2.99
C LEU A 186 -12.21 -10.49 -2.13
N VAL A 187 -13.51 -10.32 -1.88
CA VAL A 187 -14.34 -11.19 -1.03
C VAL A 187 -15.43 -11.82 -1.88
#